data_AF-A0A2I1HR87-F1
#
_entry.id   AF-A0A2I1HR87-F1
#
_cell.length_a   1.000
_cell.length_b   1.000
_cell.length_c   1.000
_cell.angle_alpha   90.00
_cell.angle_beta   90.00
_cell.angle_gamma   90.00
#
_symmetry.space_group_name_H-M   'P 1'
#
loop_
_entity.id
_entity.type
_entity.pdbx_description
1 polymer ?
#
loop_
_entity_poly.entity_id
_entity_poly.type
_entity_poly.pdbx_seq_one_letter_code
_entity_poly.pdbx_strand_id
1 'polypeptide(L)'
;MITFMVPYIKFINYPQNYSWFSELIKPQPSPFIETMNRDIYSTWSGEAIINFKWNTYGKFYYSIIWIGFMTLLGCFTAAATIPQQYIDDDIRKKLLLASIVFGFIHLSFEIRQIIFD
;
A
#
# COMPACT_ATOMS: atom_id res chain seq x y z
N MET A 1 -3.60 37.20 -12.35
CA MET A 1 -3.26 35.96 -11.63
C MET A 1 -3.62 34.80 -12.55
N ILE A 2 -2.64 34.13 -13.15
CA ILE A 2 -2.89 32.98 -14.01
C ILE A 2 -2.85 31.74 -13.11
N THR A 3 -4.01 31.17 -12.82
CA THR A 3 -4.10 29.91 -12.08
C THR A 3 -3.95 28.79 -13.09
N PHE A 4 -2.83 28.06 -13.03
CA PHE A 4 -2.58 26.92 -13.89
C PHE A 4 -3.56 25.79 -13.52
N MET A 5 -4.63 25.64 -14.30
CA MET A 5 -5.66 24.65 -14.03
C MET A 5 -5.27 23.34 -14.70
N VAL A 6 -4.85 22.37 -13.89
CA VAL A 6 -4.48 21.04 -14.38
C VAL A 6 -5.73 20.37 -14.97
N PRO A 7 -5.70 19.87 -16.22
CA PRO A 7 -6.91 19.40 -16.93
C PRO A 7 -7.53 18.12 -16.35
N TYR A 8 -6.97 17.58 -15.27
CA TYR A 8 -7.30 16.29 -14.68
C TYR A 8 -8.13 16.42 -13.39
N ILE A 9 -9.02 17.42 -13.30
CA ILE A 9 -9.80 17.77 -12.10
C ILE A 9 -10.57 16.58 -11.51
N LYS A 10 -11.09 15.68 -12.37
CA LYS A 10 -11.83 14.48 -11.93
C LYS A 10 -10.96 13.38 -11.33
N PHE A 11 -9.63 13.47 -11.47
CA PHE A 11 -8.70 12.46 -10.98
C PHE A 11 -8.02 12.85 -9.65
N ILE A 12 -8.34 14.03 -9.10
CA ILE A 12 -7.71 14.57 -7.90
C ILE A 12 -8.33 13.95 -6.64
N ASN A 13 -9.65 13.72 -6.64
CA ASN A 13 -10.40 13.27 -5.47
C ASN A 13 -10.96 11.86 -5.66
N TYR A 14 -10.97 11.08 -4.59
CA TYR A 14 -11.72 9.83 -4.50
C TYR A 14 -13.24 10.12 -4.53
N PRO A 15 -14.07 9.17 -5.01
CA PRO A 15 -15.52 9.33 -5.01
C PRO A 15 -16.06 9.60 -3.60
N GLN A 16 -17.08 10.47 -3.48
CA GLN A 16 -17.69 10.80 -2.18
C GLN A 16 -18.27 9.59 -1.45
N ASN A 17 -18.84 8.64 -2.21
CA ASN A 17 -19.30 7.35 -1.67
C ASN A 17 -18.15 6.33 -1.72
N TYR A 18 -17.17 6.50 -0.84
CA TYR A 18 -16.03 5.61 -0.69
C TYR A 18 -16.24 4.65 0.49
N SER A 19 -16.35 3.36 0.22
CA SER A 19 -16.45 2.31 1.25
C SER A 19 -15.10 1.61 1.44
N TRP A 20 -14.36 2.04 2.46
CA TRP A 20 -13.03 1.50 2.80
C TRP A 20 -13.02 -0.03 2.95
N PHE A 21 -14.05 -0.62 3.55
CA PHE A 21 -14.13 -2.08 3.72
C PHE A 21 -14.33 -2.81 2.39
N SER A 22 -15.13 -2.25 1.48
CA SER A 22 -15.31 -2.85 0.16
C SER A 22 -14.04 -2.77 -0.67
N GLU A 23 -13.26 -1.70 -0.53
CA GLU A 23 -11.99 -1.57 -1.24
C GLU A 23 -11.00 -2.66 -0.86
N LEU A 24 -11.02 -3.07 0.41
CA LEU A 24 -10.15 -4.11 0.93
C LEU A 24 -10.42 -5.48 0.29
N ILE A 25 -11.67 -5.74 -0.11
CA ILE A 25 -12.11 -7.00 -0.77
C ILE A 25 -12.02 -6.88 -2.30
N LYS A 26 -12.53 -5.78 -2.86
CA LYS A 26 -12.58 -5.51 -4.30
C LYS A 26 -12.25 -4.04 -4.54
N PRO A 27 -11.05 -3.72 -5.09
CA PRO A 27 -10.75 -2.35 -5.49
C PRO A 27 -11.77 -1.89 -6.52
N GLN A 28 -12.27 -0.66 -6.39
CA GLN A 28 -13.02 -0.05 -7.48
C GLN A 28 -12.03 0.33 -8.59
N PRO A 29 -12.36 0.08 -9.86
CA PRO A 29 -11.52 0.55 -10.97
C PRO A 29 -11.45 2.07 -10.89
N SER A 30 -10.23 2.59 -10.80
CA SER A 30 -10.02 4.03 -10.82
C SER A 30 -10.08 4.48 -12.27
N PRO A 31 -10.90 5.50 -12.61
CA PRO A 31 -10.90 6.10 -13.94
C PRO A 31 -9.50 6.57 -14.35
N PHE A 32 -8.65 6.89 -13.37
CA PHE A 32 -7.25 7.23 -13.59
C PHE A 32 -6.48 6.08 -14.22
N ILE A 33 -6.66 4.84 -13.75
CA ILE A 33 -5.95 3.65 -14.28
C ILE A 33 -6.49 3.31 -15.68
N GLU A 34 -7.81 3.35 -15.88
CA GLU A 34 -8.43 3.00 -17.17
C GLU A 34 -8.14 4.01 -18.29
N THR A 35 -8.01 5.29 -17.95
CA THR A 35 -7.86 6.36 -18.96
C THR A 35 -6.43 6.87 -19.11
N MET A 36 -5.47 6.40 -18.30
CA MET A 36 -4.09 6.88 -18.39
C MET A 36 -3.42 6.37 -19.66
N ASN A 37 -3.13 7.27 -20.59
CA ASN A 37 -2.17 7.01 -21.65
C ASN A 37 -0.74 7.23 -21.11
N ARG A 38 0.22 6.43 -21.58
CA ARG A 38 1.63 6.47 -21.19
C ARG A 38 2.28 7.84 -21.43
N ASP A 39 1.73 8.61 -22.36
CA ASP A 39 2.14 9.99 -22.67
C ASP A 39 2.01 10.94 -21.47
N ILE A 40 1.18 10.62 -20.48
CA ILE A 40 1.03 11.42 -19.25
C ILE A 40 2.37 11.57 -18.52
N TYR A 41 3.20 10.52 -18.49
CA TYR A 41 4.51 10.56 -17.84
C TYR A 41 5.50 11.53 -18.51
N SER A 42 5.23 11.92 -19.75
CA SER A 42 6.07 12.85 -20.52
C SER A 42 5.60 14.30 -20.44
N THR A 43 4.44 14.57 -19.82
CA THR A 43 3.86 15.91 -19.74
C THR A 43 4.05 16.54 -18.36
N TRP A 44 4.30 17.85 -18.33
CA TRP A 44 4.37 18.64 -17.09
C TRP A 44 3.12 18.53 -16.22
N SER A 45 1.93 18.42 -16.86
CA SER A 45 0.68 18.22 -16.14
C SER A 45 0.57 16.85 -15.49
N GLY A 46 1.06 15.80 -16.15
CA GLY A 46 1.11 14.45 -15.59
C GLY A 46 2.07 14.35 -14.41
N GLU A 47 3.26 14.94 -14.54
CA GLU A 47 4.23 15.02 -13.44
C GLU A 47 3.63 15.69 -12.20
N ALA A 48 2.95 16.83 -12.38
CA ALA A 48 2.31 17.54 -11.27
C ALA A 48 1.26 16.68 -10.53
N ILE A 49 0.46 15.88 -11.25
CA ILE A 49 -0.56 15.02 -10.66
C ILE A 49 0.05 13.84 -9.92
N ILE A 50 1.05 13.20 -10.53
CA ILE A 50 1.76 12.08 -9.90
C ILE A 50 2.42 12.56 -8.62
N ASN A 51 3.10 13.71 -8.66
CA ASN A 51 3.73 14.29 -7.48
C ASN A 51 2.69 14.67 -6.41
N PHE A 52 1.55 15.24 -6.81
CA PHE A 52 0.46 15.55 -5.89
C PHE A 52 -0.10 14.28 -5.20
N LYS A 53 -0.38 13.22 -5.97
CA LYS A 53 -0.89 11.95 -5.45
C LYS A 53 0.12 11.26 -4.54
N TRP A 54 1.38 11.23 -4.95
CA TRP A 54 2.48 10.67 -4.16
C TRP A 54 2.65 11.42 -2.84
N ASN A 55 2.71 12.75 -2.89
CA ASN A 55 2.93 13.57 -1.71
C ASN A 55 1.74 13.56 -0.74
N THR A 56 0.51 13.51 -1.25
CA THR A 56 -0.71 13.54 -0.43
C THR A 56 -1.05 12.16 0.15
N TYR A 57 -1.02 11.11 -0.69
CA TYR A 57 -1.49 9.77 -0.30
C TYR A 57 -0.38 8.73 -0.36
N GLY A 58 0.37 8.69 -1.47
CA GLY A 58 1.31 7.61 -1.77
C GLY A 58 2.35 7.38 -0.68
N LYS A 59 2.99 8.45 -0.19
CA LYS A 59 3.98 8.37 0.89
C LYS A 59 3.44 7.72 2.15
N PHE A 60 2.22 8.06 2.56
CA PHE A 60 1.61 7.55 3.78
C PHE A 60 1.30 6.05 3.68
N TYR A 61 0.59 5.65 2.62
CA TYR A 61 0.28 4.24 2.37
C TYR A 61 1.54 3.40 2.19
N TYR A 62 2.50 3.88 1.39
CA TYR A 62 3.77 3.19 1.18
C TYR A 62 4.52 2.99 2.50
N SER A 63 4.59 4.02 3.35
CA SER A 63 5.29 3.94 4.64
C SER A 63 4.64 2.91 5.57
N ILE A 64 3.30 2.85 5.63
CA ILE A 64 2.58 1.87 6.45
C ILE A 64 2.85 0.44 5.97
N ILE A 65 2.73 0.19 4.67
CA ILE A 65 2.98 -1.13 4.07
C ILE A 65 4.42 -1.55 4.34
N TRP A 66 5.37 -0.63 4.16
CA TRP A 66 6.79 -0.87 4.40
C TRP A 66 7.08 -1.20 5.88
N ILE A 67 6.51 -0.46 6.84
CA ILE A 67 6.64 -0.76 8.27
C ILE A 67 6.04 -2.14 8.60
N GLY A 68 4.87 -2.46 8.04
CA GLY A 68 4.24 -3.77 8.22
C GLY A 68 5.12 -4.91 7.73
N PHE A 69 5.71 -4.77 6.54
CA PHE A 69 6.65 -5.74 5.98
C PHE A 69 7.92 -5.87 6.83
N MET A 70 8.52 -4.75 7.25
CA MET A 70 9.71 -4.77 8.11
C MET A 70 9.42 -5.42 9.47
N THR A 71 8.22 -5.22 10.02
CA THR A 71 7.79 -5.86 11.27
C THR A 71 7.65 -7.37 11.09
N LEU A 72 7.02 -7.82 10.01
CA LEU A 72 6.94 -9.25 9.66
C LEU A 72 8.34 -9.87 9.55
N LEU A 73 9.23 -9.23 8.79
CA LEU A 73 10.59 -9.70 8.58
C LEU A 73 11.37 -9.76 9.90
N GLY A 74 11.26 -8.72 10.73
CA GLY A 74 11.90 -8.66 12.04
C GLY A 74 11.40 -9.75 12.99
N CYS A 75 10.08 -9.93 13.12
CA CYS A 75 9.51 -10.98 13.98
C CYS A 75 9.91 -12.38 13.54
N PHE A 76 9.87 -12.65 12.23
CA PHE A 76 10.25 -13.95 11.68
C PHE A 76 11.74 -14.25 11.86
N THR A 77 12.61 -13.30 11.51
CA THR A 77 14.07 -13.48 11.63
C THR A 77 14.51 -13.61 13.09
N ALA A 78 13.95 -12.81 14.00
CA ALA A 78 14.20 -12.93 15.43
C ALA A 78 13.78 -14.31 15.98
N ALA A 79 12.59 -14.79 15.61
CA ALA A 79 12.12 -16.09 16.05
C ALA A 79 12.92 -17.27 15.48
N ALA A 80 13.43 -17.14 14.24
CA ALA A 80 14.18 -18.19 13.55
C ALA A 80 15.67 -18.24 13.92
N THR A 81 16.28 -17.10 14.21
CA THR A 81 17.74 -16.97 14.36
C THR A 81 18.18 -17.00 15.83
N ILE A 82 17.33 -16.51 16.75
CA ILE A 82 17.71 -16.40 18.15
C ILE A 82 17.60 -17.78 18.82
N PRO A 83 18.69 -18.31 19.42
CA PRO A 83 18.65 -19.60 20.11
C PRO A 83 17.72 -19.54 21.33
N GLN A 84 17.12 -20.68 21.64
CA GLN A 84 16.19 -20.87 22.77
C GLN A 84 16.80 -20.56 24.15
N GLN A 85 18.14 -20.47 24.22
CA GLN A 85 18.86 -20.04 25.43
C GLN A 85 18.74 -18.53 25.71
N TYR A 86 18.43 -17.71 24.70
CA TYR A 86 18.37 -16.24 24.83
C TYR A 86 16.95 -15.67 24.79
N ILE A 87 15.97 -16.46 24.35
CA ILE A 87 14.56 -16.07 24.29
C ILE A 87 13.70 -17.14 24.95
N ASP A 88 12.77 -16.71 25.78
CA ASP A 88 11.77 -17.58 26.39
C ASP A 88 10.86 -18.22 25.33
N ASP A 89 10.53 -19.50 25.53
CA ASP A 89 9.73 -20.28 24.59
C ASP A 89 8.33 -19.70 24.34
N ASP A 90 7.72 -19.08 25.35
CA ASP A 90 6.42 -18.42 25.21
C ASP A 90 6.53 -17.19 24.30
N ILE A 91 7.59 -16.40 24.46
CA ILE A 91 7.85 -15.22 23.64
C ILE A 91 8.11 -15.62 22.20
N ARG A 92 8.92 -16.66 21.95
CA ARG A 92 9.18 -17.16 20.59
C ARG A 92 7.90 -17.65 19.91
N LYS A 93 7.03 -18.37 20.63
CA LYS A 93 5.73 -18.80 20.10
C LYS A 93 4.84 -17.62 19.75
N LYS A 94 4.80 -16.58 20.59
CA LYS A 94 4.05 -15.35 20.31
C LYS A 94 4.58 -14.62 19.07
N LEU A 95 5.91 -14.54 18.91
CA LEU A 95 6.53 -13.94 17.71
C LEU A 95 6.20 -14.71 16.44
N LEU A 96 6.19 -16.05 16.48
CA LEU A 96 5.78 -16.89 15.35
C LEU A 96 4.28 -16.75 15.04
N LEU A 97 3.43 -16.70 16.06
CA LEU A 97 2.00 -16.46 15.85
C LEU A 97 1.77 -15.09 15.20
N ALA A 98 2.47 -14.06 15.67
CA ALA A 98 2.41 -12.72 15.09
C ALA A 98 2.90 -12.71 13.63
N SER A 99 4.01 -13.37 13.32
CA SER A 99 4.54 -13.42 11.94
C SER A 99 3.60 -14.17 11.00
N ILE A 100 2.93 -15.23 11.46
CA ILE A 100 1.89 -15.92 10.69
C ILE A 100 0.73 -14.98 10.39
N VAL A 101 0.21 -14.25 11.40
CA VAL A 101 -0.91 -13.31 11.21
C VAL A 101 -0.53 -12.19 10.24
N PHE A 102 0.63 -11.55 10.44
CA PHE A 102 1.11 -10.52 9.51
C PHE A 102 1.34 -11.09 8.10
N GLY A 103 1.83 -12.33 7.98
CA GLY A 103 2.04 -13.02 6.71
C GLY A 103 0.74 -13.25 5.96
N PHE A 104 -0.32 -13.68 6.64
CA PHE A 104 -1.65 -13.81 6.03
C PHE A 104 -2.20 -12.47 5.54
N ILE A 105 -2.01 -11.39 6.31
CA ILE A 105 -2.43 -10.04 5.89
C ILE A 105 -1.67 -9.63 4.63
N HIS A 106 -0.34 -9.79 4.60
CA HIS A 106 0.49 -9.44 3.45
C HIS A 106 0.12 -10.25 2.20
N LEU A 107 -0.03 -11.57 2.34
CA LEU A 107 -0.44 -12.47 1.27
C LEU A 107 -1.82 -12.09 0.70
N SER A 108 -2.76 -11.69 1.57
CA SER A 108 -4.09 -11.25 1.13
C SER A 108 -4.01 -10.03 0.20
N PHE A 109 -3.09 -9.10 0.47
CA PHE A 109 -2.86 -7.96 -0.41
C PHE A 109 -2.23 -8.38 -1.76
N GLU A 110 -1.28 -9.31 -1.77
CA GLU A 110 -0.67 -9.81 -3.01
C GLU A 110 -1.67 -10.60 -3.88
N ILE A 111 -2.47 -11.48 -3.27
CA ILE A 111 -3.51 -12.24 -3.99
C ILE A 111 -4.53 -11.27 -4.60
N ARG A 112 -4.94 -10.25 -3.87
CA ARG A 112 -5.81 -9.18 -4.39
C ARG A 112 -5.17 -8.50 -5.60
N GLN A 113 -3.88 -8.17 -5.51
CA GLN A 113 -3.17 -7.57 -6.63
C GLN A 113 -3.19 -8.48 -7.87
N ILE A 114 -2.90 -9.78 -7.71
CA ILE A 114 -2.92 -10.75 -8.82
C ILE A 114 -4.29 -10.90 -9.47
N ILE A 115 -5.38 -10.79 -8.71
CA ILE A 115 -6.75 -10.97 -9.21
C ILE A 115 -7.28 -9.72 -9.92
N PHE A 116 -6.87 -8.52 -9.46
CA PHE A 116 -7.48 -7.25 -9.87
C PHE A 116 -6.55 -6.31 -10.67
N ASP A 117 -5.25 -6.57 -10.76
CA ASP A 117 -4.33 -5.98 -11.76
C ASP A 117 -4.40 -6.75 -13.09
#